data_AF-A0A971YN39-F1
#
_entry.id   AF-A0A971YN39-F1
#
_cell.length_a   1.000
_cell.length_b   1.000
_cell.length_c   1.000
_cell.angle_alpha   90.00
_cell.angle_beta   90.00
_cell.angle_gamma   90.00
#
_symmetry.space_group_name_H-M   'P 1'
#
loop_
_entity.id
_entity.type
_entity.pdbx_description
1 polymer ?
#
loop_
_entity_poly.entity_id
_entity_poly.type
_entity_poly.pdbx_seq_one_letter_code
_entity_poly.pdbx_strand_id
1 'polypeptide(L)' 'LVVPATEIANELGNVRVANMVALGAVVEATQAVTIDSLRETMKKKLPAHRQDLISLNVEAISRGRKLAQNLL' A
#
# COMPACT_ATOMS: atom_id res chain seq x y z
N LEU A 1 -11.17 8.88 9.50
CA LEU A 1 -11.06 7.82 8.47
C LEU A 1 -10.76 6.50 9.17
N VAL A 2 -11.63 5.49 9.07
CA VAL A 2 -11.33 4.13 9.55
C VAL A 2 -10.85 3.30 8.36
N VAL A 3 -9.72 2.61 8.51
CA VAL A 3 -9.13 1.78 7.44
C VAL A 3 -9.06 0.33 7.94
N PRO A 4 -9.86 -0.60 7.39
CA PRO A 4 -9.81 -2.02 7.75
C PRO A 4 -8.58 -2.70 7.11
N ALA A 5 -7.38 -2.22 7.46
CA ALA A 5 -6.13 -2.56 6.79
C ALA A 5 -5.80 -4.06 6.87
N THR A 6 -6.03 -4.66 8.04
CA THR A 6 -5.77 -6.09 8.27
C THR A 6 -6.72 -6.98 7.46
N GLU A 7 -7.99 -6.61 7.35
CA GLU A 7 -8.99 -7.36 6.57
C GLU A 7 -8.62 -7.35 5.09
N ILE A 8 -8.30 -6.17 4.53
CA ILE A 8 -7.84 -6.03 3.14
C ILE A 8 -6.54 -6.83 2.91
N ALA A 9 -5.60 -6.81 3.86
CA ALA A 9 -4.36 -7.59 3.73
C ALA A 9 -4.60 -9.11 3.77
N ASN A 10 -5.60 -9.56 4.53
CA ASN A 10 -6.03 -10.97 4.52
C ASN A 10 -6.66 -11.36 3.18
N GLU A 11 -7.48 -10.50 2.56
CA GLU A 11 -8.01 -10.72 1.20
C GLU A 11 -6.90 -10.83 0.15
N LEU A 12 -5.81 -10.07 0.33
CA LEU A 12 -4.62 -10.14 -0.52
C LEU A 12 -3.72 -11.35 -0.22
N GLY A 13 -4.11 -12.21 0.73
CA GLY A 13 -3.39 -13.45 1.07
C GLY A 13 -2.11 -13.24 1.87
N ASN A 14 -1.86 -12.03 2.39
CA ASN A 14 -0.66 -11.75 3.19
C ASN A 14 -0.91 -10.65 4.23
N VAL A 15 -1.23 -11.05 5.45
CA VAL A 15 -1.46 -10.12 6.57
C VAL A 15 -0.32 -9.11 6.78
N ARG A 16 0.91 -9.42 6.37
CA ARG A 16 2.08 -8.53 6.53
C ARG A 16 1.98 -7.26 5.69
N VAL A 17 1.10 -7.17 4.69
CA VAL A 17 0.92 -5.95 3.87
C VAL A 17 -0.14 -5.00 4.43
N ALA A 18 -0.69 -5.25 5.62
CA ALA A 18 -1.67 -4.34 6.25
C ALA A 18 -1.13 -2.91 6.41
N ASN A 19 0.14 -2.76 6.76
CA ASN A 19 0.77 -1.44 6.85
C ASN A 19 0.79 -0.69 5.51
N MET A 20 0.88 -1.40 4.38
CA MET A 20 0.84 -0.80 3.06
C MET A 20 -0.56 -0.33 2.68
N VAL A 21 -1.60 -1.04 3.11
CA VAL A 21 -2.99 -0.57 2.99
C VAL A 21 -3.17 0.73 3.77
N ALA A 22 -2.70 0.78 5.01
CA ALA A 22 -2.76 1.99 5.82
C ALA A 22 -1.96 3.15 5.20
N LEU A 23 -0.76 2.87 4.67
CA LEU A 23 0.06 3.85 3.96
C LEU A 23 -0.70 4.43 2.75
N GLY A 24 -1.36 3.58 1.97
CA GLY A 24 -2.19 4.03 0.86
C GLY A 24 -3.25 5.05 1.29
N ALA A 25 -3.97 4.79 2.37
CA ALA A 25 -4.97 5.73 2.89
C ALA A 25 -4.36 7.07 3.31
N VAL A 26 -3.18 7.05 3.96
CA VAL A 26 -2.45 8.28 4.33
C VAL A 26 -1.99 9.05 3.09
N VAL A 27 -1.48 8.36 2.08
CA VAL A 27 -1.03 8.97 0.83
C VAL A 27 -2.18 9.67 0.14
N GLU A 28 -3.37 9.08 0.10
CA GLU A 28 -4.55 9.72 -0.49
C GLU A 28 -5.02 10.93 0.31
N ALA A 29 -5.05 10.83 1.63
CA ALA A 29 -5.50 11.94 2.48
C ALA A 29 -4.55 13.15 2.45
N THR A 30 -3.25 12.92 2.19
CA THR A 30 -2.21 13.96 2.29
C THR A 30 -1.63 14.39 0.96
N GLN A 31 -1.73 13.54 -0.08
CA GLN A 31 -1.06 13.70 -1.37
C GLN A 31 0.46 13.92 -1.25
N ALA A 32 1.07 13.46 -0.15
CA ALA A 32 2.48 13.76 0.17
C ALA A 32 3.49 13.12 -0.81
N VAL A 33 3.12 11.99 -1.43
CA VAL A 33 3.96 11.23 -2.37
C VAL A 33 3.11 10.53 -3.43
N THR A 34 3.71 10.09 -4.53
CA THR A 34 3.02 9.34 -5.60
C THR A 34 3.26 7.83 -5.49
N ILE A 35 2.33 7.02 -6.02
CA ILE A 35 2.53 5.55 -6.12
C ILE A 35 3.82 5.22 -6.87
N ASP A 36 4.12 5.94 -7.96
CA ASP A 36 5.34 5.69 -8.72
C ASP A 36 6.59 5.93 -7.90
N SER A 37 6.64 7.00 -7.09
CA SER A 37 7.77 7.27 -6.20
C SER A 37 7.95 6.15 -5.15
N LEU A 38 6.85 5.60 -4.63
CA LEU A 38 6.88 4.47 -3.69
C LEU A 38 7.37 3.20 -4.37
N ARG A 39 6.87 2.89 -5.57
CA ARG A 39 7.29 1.73 -6.37
C ARG A 39 8.77 1.79 -6.71
N GLU A 40 9.27 2.93 -7.16
CA GLU A 40 10.69 3.13 -7.47
C GLU A 40 11.57 3.05 -6.21
N THR A 41 11.10 3.56 -5.07
CA THR A 41 11.80 3.41 -3.80
C THR A 41 11.90 1.94 -3.39
N MET A 42 10.83 1.17 -3.54
CA MET A 42 10.84 -0.27 -3.25
C MET A 42 11.81 -1.03 -4.15
N LYS A 43 11.83 -0.76 -5.47
CA LYS A 43 12.80 -1.37 -6.40
C LYS A 43 14.25 -1.12 -5.97
N LYS A 44 14.55 0.09 -5.51
CA LYS A 44 15.90 0.51 -5.09
C LYS A 44 16.30 -0.02 -3.71
N LYS A 45 15.36 -0.17 -2.79
CA LYS A 45 15.64 -0.45 -1.36
C LYS A 45 15.40 -1.89 -0.96
N LEU A 46 14.53 -2.63 -1.65
CA LEU A 46 14.29 -4.03 -1.32
C LEU A 46 15.43 -4.91 -1.85
N PRO A 47 15.89 -5.88 -1.04
CA PRO A 47 16.87 -6.85 -1.50
C PRO A 47 16.29 -7.74 -2.60
N ALA A 48 17.16 -8.32 -3.44
CA ALA A 48 16.76 -9.10 -4.61
C ALA A 48 15.73 -10.22 -4.31
N HIS A 49 15.89 -10.90 -3.16
CA HIS A 49 14.98 -11.98 -2.73
C HIS A 49 13.59 -11.51 -2.26
N ARG A 50 13.31 -10.20 -2.27
CA ARG A 50 12.02 -9.59 -1.89
C ARG A 50 11.39 -8.74 -2.99
N GLN A 51 11.93 -8.78 -4.20
CA GLN A 51 11.41 -8.00 -5.32
C GLN A 51 10.00 -8.46 -5.74
N ASP A 52 9.67 -9.72 -5.49
CA ASP A 52 8.32 -10.30 -5.63
C ASP A 52 7.26 -9.59 -4.77
N LEU A 53 7.66 -9.02 -3.63
CA LEU A 53 6.75 -8.29 -2.74
C LEU A 53 6.33 -6.93 -3.31
N ILE A 54 7.01 -6.38 -4.33
CA ILE A 54 6.71 -5.04 -4.84
C ILE A 54 5.28 -4.99 -5.39
N SER A 55 4.90 -5.94 -6.23
CA SER A 55 3.57 -5.98 -6.84
C SER A 55 2.48 -6.06 -5.77
N LEU A 56 2.68 -6.89 -4.75
CA LEU A 56 1.73 -7.06 -3.65
C LEU A 56 1.61 -5.80 -2.78
N ASN A 57 2.73 -5.15 -2.45
CA ASN A 57 2.72 -3.90 -1.68
C ASN A 57 2.08 -2.75 -2.48
N VAL A 58 2.32 -2.67 -3.79
CA VAL A 58 1.69 -1.66 -4.67
C VAL A 58 0.18 -1.88 -4.74
N GLU A 59 -0.29 -3.12 -4.85
CA GLU A 59 -1.72 -3.41 -4.81
C GLU A 59 -2.34 -3.05 -3.45
N ALA A 60 -1.67 -3.37 -2.34
CA ALA A 60 -2.12 -2.99 -1.00
C ALA A 60 -2.25 -1.46 -0.85
N ILE A 61 -1.26 -0.70 -1.31
CA ILE A 61 -1.29 0.78 -1.34
C ILE A 61 -2.47 1.27 -2.19
N SER A 62 -2.68 0.69 -3.37
CA SER A 62 -3.77 1.05 -4.28
C SER A 62 -5.15 0.87 -3.61
N ARG A 63 -5.36 -0.28 -2.95
CA ARG A 63 -6.59 -0.57 -2.18
C ARG A 63 -6.80 0.43 -1.05
N GLY A 64 -5.74 0.76 -0.32
CA GLY A 64 -5.76 1.77 0.75
C GLY A 64 -6.14 3.17 0.25
N ARG A 65 -5.55 3.60 -0.86
CA ARG A 65 -5.86 4.89 -1.50
C ARG A 65 -7.31 4.96 -1.95
N LYS A 66 -7.78 3.94 -2.68
CA LYS A 66 -9.16 3.89 -3.17
C LYS A 66 -10.18 3.95 -2.05
N LEU A 67 -9.92 3.28 -0.92
CA LEU A 67 -10.78 3.36 0.26
C LEU A 67 -10.86 4.78 0.81
N ALA A 68 -9.71 5.45 0.96
CA ALA A 68 -9.66 6.82 1.46
C ALA A 68 -10.33 7.82 0.52
N GLN A 69 -10.16 7.66 -0.80
CA GLN A 69 -10.79 8.52 -1.81
C GLN A 69 -12.33 8.52 -1.73
N ASN A 70 -12.93 7.37 -1.40
CA ASN A 70 -14.40 7.25 -1.29
C ASN A 70 -14.96 7.85 0.02
N LEU A 71 -14.09 8.26 0.95
CA LEU A 71 -14.44 8.73 2.29
C LEU A 71 -14.06 10.20 2.51
N LEU A 72 -13.45 10.85 1.51
CA LEU A 72 -13.09 12.26 1.45
C LEU A 72 -14.01 12.97 0.46
#